data_AF-A0A7C6A057-F1
#
_entry.id   AF-A0A7C6A057-F1
#
_cell.length_a   1.000
_cell.length_b   1.000
_cell.length_c   1.000
_cell.angle_alpha   90.00
_cell.angle_beta   90.00
_cell.angle_gamma   90.00
#
_symmetry.space_group_name_H-M   'P 1'
#
loop_
_entity.id
_entity.type
_entity.pdbx_description
1 polymer ?
#
loop_
_entity_poly.entity_id
_entity_poly.type
_entity_poly.pdbx_seq_one_letter_code
_entity_poly.pdbx_strand_id
1 'polypeptide(L)'
;LVLCVLDLSGRPHLEYRPEEWPVVGEAGGVNHYHLREFLRGLVNHGRLTLHLRLLSGREAHHVVEASFKALARALHRATRITGEDLPSTKGVL
;
A
#
# COMPACT_ATOMS: atom_id res chain seq x y z
N LEU A 1 -13.94 2.34 -0.78
CA LEU A 1 -13.03 3.45 -1.15
C LEU A 1 -11.76 3.36 -0.31
N VAL A 2 -10.63 3.11 -0.98
CA VAL A 2 -9.31 3.00 -0.35
C VAL A 2 -8.36 4.01 -0.99
N LEU A 3 -7.62 4.75 -0.17
CA LEU A 3 -6.54 5.63 -0.59
C LEU A 3 -5.21 4.88 -0.41
N CYS A 4 -4.39 4.90 -1.46
CA CYS A 4 -3.03 4.37 -1.41
C CYS A 4 -2.06 5.41 -1.95
N VAL A 5 -1.00 5.67 -1.19
CA VAL A 5 0.14 6.52 -1.57
C VAL A 5 1.41 5.77 -1.21
N LEU A 6 2.41 5.83 -2.08
CA LEU A 6 3.72 5.23 -1.83
C LEU A 6 4.84 6.11 -2.37
N ASP A 7 6.03 5.88 -1.83
CA ASP A 7 7.28 6.54 -2.21
C ASP A 7 8.38 5.47 -2.33
N LEU A 8 9.02 5.38 -3.51
CA LEU A 8 10.13 4.47 -3.80
C LEU A 8 11.42 5.06 -3.22
N SER A 9 11.46 5.12 -1.89
CA SER A 9 12.30 6.04 -1.14
C SER A 9 13.62 5.46 -0.62
N GLY A 10 13.83 4.16 -0.81
CA GLY A 10 14.89 3.40 -0.15
C GLY A 10 14.67 3.16 1.35
N ARG A 11 13.55 3.64 1.91
CA ARG A 11 13.22 3.61 3.35
C ARG A 11 11.94 2.82 3.60
N PRO A 12 12.05 1.63 4.21
CA PRO A 12 10.88 0.85 4.62
C PRO A 12 10.03 1.61 5.65
N HIS A 13 8.75 1.83 5.33
CA HIS A 13 7.75 2.28 6.28
C HIS A 13 6.35 1.85 5.83
N LEU A 14 5.55 1.31 6.75
CA LEU A 14 4.16 0.91 6.50
C LEU A 14 3.24 1.65 7.48
N GLU A 15 2.36 2.47 6.92
CA GLU A 15 1.22 3.05 7.63
C GLU A 15 -0.06 2.37 7.15
N TYR A 16 -0.49 1.37 7.91
CA TYR A 16 -1.70 0.58 7.65
C TYR A 16 -2.24 0.09 9.00
N ARG A 17 -3.41 0.62 9.41
CA ARG A 17 -4.02 0.42 10.74
C ARG A 17 -5.38 -0.26 10.62
N PRO A 18 -5.41 -1.56 10.29
CA PRO A 18 -6.66 -2.25 10.04
C PRO A 18 -7.55 -2.38 11.28
N GLU A 19 -6.97 -2.30 12.48
CA GLU A 19 -7.70 -2.32 13.76
C GLU A 19 -8.70 -1.17 13.90
N GLU A 20 -8.43 -0.04 13.25
CA GLU A 20 -9.29 1.15 13.30
C GLU A 20 -10.46 1.06 12.31
N TRP A 21 -10.52 0.00 11.49
CA TRP A 21 -11.48 -0.12 10.40
C TRP A 21 -12.72 -0.92 10.80
N PRO A 22 -13.94 -0.47 10.47
CA PRO A 22 -15.18 -1.19 10.77
C PRO A 22 -15.44 -2.30 9.73
N VAL A 23 -14.45 -3.15 9.46
CA VAL A 23 -14.48 -4.17 8.41
C VAL A 23 -14.78 -5.55 9.00
N VAL A 24 -15.70 -6.28 8.37
CA VAL A 24 -16.21 -7.57 8.82
C VAL A 24 -16.00 -8.63 7.75
N GLY A 25 -15.67 -9.84 8.18
CA GLY A 25 -15.54 -11.02 7.34
C GLY A 25 -14.16 -11.21 6.73
N GLU A 26 -14.11 -12.02 5.68
CA GLU A 26 -12.91 -12.38 4.95
C GLU A 26 -13.21 -12.57 3.46
N ALA A 27 -12.17 -12.49 2.65
CA ALA A 27 -12.18 -12.72 1.22
C ALA A 27 -11.49 -14.06 0.93
N GLY A 28 -12.25 -15.16 0.97
CA GLY A 28 -11.71 -16.51 0.73
C GLY A 28 -10.57 -16.88 1.69
N GLY A 29 -10.75 -16.69 3.00
CA GLY A 29 -9.73 -16.93 4.02
C GLY A 29 -8.76 -15.76 4.27
N VAL A 30 -8.81 -14.69 3.47
CA VAL A 30 -7.92 -13.53 3.61
C VAL A 30 -8.68 -12.34 4.19
N ASN A 31 -8.21 -11.78 5.30
CA ASN A 31 -8.77 -10.56 5.88
C ASN A 31 -7.74 -9.41 5.85
N HIS A 32 -8.15 -8.25 6.34
CA HIS A 32 -7.32 -7.06 6.37
C HIS A 32 -6.08 -7.20 7.29
N TYR A 33 -6.06 -8.14 8.23
CA TYR A 33 -4.86 -8.43 9.04
C TYR A 33 -3.83 -9.25 8.26
N HIS A 34 -4.24 -10.23 7.47
CA HIS A 34 -3.33 -10.94 6.55
C HIS A 34 -2.74 -9.98 5.52
N LEU A 35 -3.54 -9.02 5.04
CA LEU A 35 -3.04 -7.96 4.15
C LEU A 35 -1.92 -7.14 4.80
N ARG A 36 -1.98 -6.84 6.11
CA ARG A 36 -0.89 -6.15 6.81
C ARG A 36 0.44 -6.86 6.63
N GLU A 37 0.44 -8.18 6.78
CA GLU A 37 1.65 -8.99 6.71
C GLU A 37 2.24 -9.02 5.30
N PHE A 38 1.37 -9.15 4.30
CA PHE A 38 1.76 -8.98 2.91
C PHE A 38 2.39 -7.61 2.65
N LEU A 39 1.73 -6.52 3.08
CA LEU A 39 2.23 -5.16 2.87
C LEU A 39 3.53 -4.90 3.63
N ARG A 40 3.69 -5.46 4.82
CA ARG A 40 4.92 -5.38 5.62
C ARG A 40 6.08 -6.07 4.90
N GLY A 41 5.85 -7.25 4.34
CA GLY A 41 6.82 -7.94 3.50
C GLY A 41 7.22 -7.11 2.28
N LEU A 42 6.24 -6.55 1.57
CA LEU A 42 6.45 -5.70 0.39
C LEU A 42 7.27 -4.45 0.73
N VAL A 43 6.90 -3.72 1.78
CA VAL A 43 7.56 -2.49 2.24
C VAL A 43 9.01 -2.75 2.64
N ASN A 44 9.26 -3.82 3.40
CA ASN A 44 10.59 -4.15 3.90
C ASN A 44 11.55 -4.54 2.77
N HIS A 45 11.12 -5.42 1.86
CA HIS A 45 11.99 -5.92 0.79
C HIS A 45 12.05 -4.97 -0.40
N GLY A 46 10.94 -4.28 -0.70
CA GLY A 46 10.90 -3.25 -1.73
C GLY A 46 11.53 -1.92 -1.31
N ARG A 47 11.93 -1.78 -0.03
CA ARG A 47 12.52 -0.57 0.56
C ARG A 47 11.73 0.69 0.22
N LEU A 48 10.41 0.62 0.32
CA LEU A 48 9.49 1.70 -0.02
C LEU A 48 8.70 2.15 1.21
N THR A 49 8.22 3.38 1.16
CA THR A 49 7.27 3.91 2.14
C THR A 49 5.86 3.77 1.58
N LEU A 50 4.93 3.21 2.35
CA LEU A 50 3.56 2.93 1.91
C LEU A 50 2.54 3.39 2.96
N HIS A 51 1.57 4.17 2.52
CA HIS A 51 0.38 4.54 3.28
C HIS A 51 -0.86 3.98 2.59
N LEU A 52 -1.65 3.20 3.32
CA LEU A 52 -2.90 2.66 2.80
C LEU A 52 -4.02 2.86 3.83
N ARG A 53 -5.04 3.63 3.45
CA ARG A 53 -6.14 4.07 4.32
C ARG A 53 -7.50 3.70 3.73
N LEU A 54 -8.36 3.11 4.55
CA LEU A 54 -9.77 2.96 4.22
C LEU A 54 -10.50 4.28 4.47
N LEU A 55 -11.15 4.82 3.44
CA LEU A 55 -11.99 6.00 3.57
C LEU A 55 -13.47 5.64 3.73
N SER A 56 -13.89 4.52 3.14
CA SER A 56 -15.26 3.99 3.27
C SER A 56 -15.30 2.53 2.82
N GLY A 57 -16.04 1.69 3.54
CA GLY A 57 -16.19 0.26 3.27
C GLY A 57 -16.37 -0.53 4.56
N ARG A 58 -17.04 -1.68 4.49
CA ARG A 58 -17.30 -2.56 5.64
C ARG A 58 -17.12 -4.04 5.35
N GLU A 59 -17.30 -4.45 4.10
CA GLU A 59 -17.18 -5.85 3.71
C GLU A 59 -15.72 -6.14 3.31
N ALA A 60 -15.15 -7.23 3.84
CA ALA A 60 -13.73 -7.55 3.73
C ALA A 60 -13.28 -7.82 2.30
N HIS A 61 -14.07 -8.53 1.48
CA HIS A 61 -13.75 -8.77 0.07
C HIS A 61 -13.54 -7.45 -0.67
N HIS A 62 -14.51 -6.54 -0.59
CA HIS A 62 -14.41 -5.26 -1.27
C HIS A 62 -13.26 -4.39 -0.75
N VAL A 63 -12.98 -4.42 0.56
CA VAL A 63 -11.88 -3.64 1.14
C VAL A 63 -10.51 -4.20 0.73
N VAL A 64 -10.33 -5.51 0.78
CA VAL A 64 -9.07 -6.17 0.37
C VAL A 64 -8.83 -5.95 -1.12
N GLU A 65 -9.84 -6.20 -1.96
CA GLU A 65 -9.74 -5.99 -3.40
C GLU A 65 -9.44 -4.52 -3.75
N ALA A 66 -10.14 -3.57 -3.13
CA ALA A 66 -9.90 -2.15 -3.33
C ALA A 66 -8.48 -1.74 -2.89
N SER A 67 -7.95 -2.35 -1.83
CA SER A 67 -6.59 -2.12 -1.35
C SER A 67 -5.54 -2.56 -2.36
N PHE A 68 -5.67 -3.77 -2.91
CA PHE A 68 -4.77 -4.25 -3.98
C PHE A 68 -4.89 -3.41 -5.25
N LYS A 69 -6.11 -3.05 -5.67
CA LYS A 69 -6.32 -2.17 -6.84
C LYS A 69 -5.71 -0.78 -6.64
N ALA A 70 -5.87 -0.20 -5.44
CA ALA A 70 -5.27 1.10 -5.13
C ALA A 70 -3.73 1.03 -5.11
N LEU A 71 -3.17 -0.01 -4.52
CA LEU A 71 -1.72 -0.29 -4.53
C LEU A 71 -1.18 -0.44 -5.95
N ALA A 72 -1.83 -1.25 -6.79
CA ALA A 72 -1.42 -1.44 -8.19
C ALA A 72 -1.40 -0.12 -8.97
N ARG A 73 -2.42 0.73 -8.78
CA ARG A 73 -2.47 2.06 -9.43
C ARG A 73 -1.43 3.03 -8.87
N ALA A 74 -1.07 2.93 -7.59
CA ALA A 74 0.00 3.73 -6.99
C ALA A 74 1.36 3.30 -7.52
N LEU A 75 1.65 1.99 -7.54
CA LEU A 75 2.87 1.42 -8.10
C LEU A 75 3.03 1.78 -9.57
N HIS A 76 2.00 1.58 -10.40
CA HIS A 76 2.02 1.93 -11.83
C HIS A 76 2.38 3.39 -12.08
N ARG A 77 2.00 4.31 -11.18
CA ARG A 77 2.36 5.73 -11.29
C ARG A 77 3.79 5.97 -10.83
N ALA A 78 4.20 5.37 -9.70
CA ALA A 78 5.51 5.56 -9.11
C ALA A 78 6.65 4.93 -9.91
N THR A 79 6.38 3.86 -10.67
CA THR A 79 7.38 3.17 -11.49
C THR A 79 7.49 3.71 -12.91
N ARG A 80 6.77 4.79 -13.26
CA ARG A 80 6.94 5.41 -14.58
C ARG A 80 8.28 6.12 -14.66
N ILE A 81 8.95 5.95 -15.80
CA ILE A 81 10.10 6.77 -16.17
C ILE A 81 9.57 8.14 -16.57
N THR A 82 9.89 9.17 -15.79
CA THR A 82 9.48 10.56 -16.04
C THR A 82 10.65 11.46 -16.46
N GLY A 83 11.86 10.91 -16.50
CA GLY A 83 13.11 11.60 -16.85
C GLY A 83 14.30 10.67 -16.59
N GLU A 84 15.50 11.18 -16.84
CA GLU A 84 16.76 10.46 -16.61
C GLU A 84 17.38 10.79 -15.24
N ASP A 85 16.96 11.89 -14.63
CA ASP A 85 17.48 12.35 -13.34
C ASP A 85 17.01 11.46 -12.19
N LEU A 86 17.88 11.29 -11.19
CA LEU A 86 17.52 10.65 -9.94
C LEU A 86 16.55 11.57 -9.15
N PRO A 87 15.33 11.13 -8.82
CA PRO A 87 14.34 11.97 -8.12
C PRO A 87 14.63 12.08 -6.62
N SER A 88 15.83 12.53 -6.26
CA SER A 88 16.28 12.71 -4.88
C SER A 88 17.28 13.86 -4.77
N THR A 89 16.97 14.86 -3.93
CA THR A 89 17.88 15.98 -3.64
C THR A 89 19.16 15.55 -2.92
N LYS A 90 19.19 14.32 -2.37
CA LYS A 90 20.36 13.75 -1.70
C LYS A 90 21.31 13.04 -2.67
N GLY A 91 20.95 12.93 -3.95
CA GLY A 91 21.75 12.19 -4.93
C GLY A 91 21.79 10.68 -4.71
N VAL A 92 20.90 10.12 -3.86
CA VAL A 92 20.83 8.69 -3.56
C VAL A 92 19.39 8.24 -3.27
N LEU A 93 19.06 7.00 -3.66
CA LEU A 93 17.84 6.23 -3.33
C LEU A 93 18.19 4.76 -3.10
#